data_AF-A0A3M2G576-F1
#
_entry.id   AF-A0A3M2G576-F1
#
_cell.length_a   1.000
_cell.length_b   1.000
_cell.length_c   1.000
_cell.angle_alpha   90.00
_cell.angle_beta   90.00
_cell.angle_gamma   90.00
#
_symmetry.space_group_name_H-M   'P 1'
#
loop_
_entity.id
_entity.type
_entity.pdbx_description
1 polymer ?
#
loop_
_entity_poly.entity_id
_entity_poly.type
_entity_poly.pdbx_seq_one_letter_code
_entity_poly.pdbx_strand_id
1 'polypeptide(L)'
;MAAVVAYHLRPDLVPGGWLGVSIFFTLSGFLVVGLLDDERRRLGRVDLGRFWERRARRLLPAVLATIAATVLATAALAPGALDRVVGDAVAGVAYVANWRLAADPGGYGALFDGGVRPLDHLWS
;
A
#
# COMPACT_ATOMS: atom_id res chain seq x y z
N MET A 1 12.26 -8.02 5.33
CA MET A 1 10.97 -8.67 4.98
C MET A 1 10.76 -9.96 5.77
N ALA A 2 11.67 -10.95 5.69
CA ALA A 2 11.55 -12.21 6.45
C ALA A 2 11.36 -12.05 7.97
N ALA A 3 12.05 -11.09 8.60
CA ALA A 3 11.91 -10.82 10.04
C ALA A 3 10.51 -10.29 10.45
N VAL A 4 9.83 -9.55 9.58
CA VAL A 4 8.48 -9.00 9.83
C VAL A 4 7.43 -10.09 9.67
N VAL A 5 7.59 -10.96 8.67
CA VAL A 5 6.74 -12.14 8.46
C VAL A 5 6.91 -13.11 9.63
N ALA A 6 8.14 -13.39 10.06
CA ALA A 6 8.40 -14.26 11.22
C ALA A 6 7.76 -13.74 12.52
N TYR A 7 7.79 -12.42 12.75
CA TYR A 7 7.16 -11.79 13.92
C TYR A 7 5.63 -11.98 13.94
N HIS A 8 4.96 -11.94 12.78
CA HIS A 8 3.51 -12.18 12.70
C HIS A 8 3.13 -13.66 12.86
N LEU A 9 4.00 -14.59 12.47
CA LEU A 9 3.74 -16.03 12.66
C LEU A 9 3.97 -16.48 14.10
N ARG A 10 4.94 -15.91 14.81
CA ARG A 10 5.33 -16.29 16.17
C ARG A 10 5.88 -15.08 16.94
N PRO A 11 5.02 -14.31 17.66
CA PRO A 11 5.43 -13.10 18.38
C PRO A 11 6.51 -13.36 19.45
N ASP A 12 6.47 -14.55 20.07
CA ASP A 12 7.33 -14.94 21.19
C ASP A 12 8.77 -15.26 20.78
N LEU A 13 9.03 -15.50 19.48
CA LEU A 13 10.36 -15.88 18.97
C LEU A 13 11.23 -14.67 18.62
N VAL A 14 10.64 -13.47 18.44
CA VAL A 14 11.38 -12.26 18.05
C VAL A 14 10.80 -11.02 18.74
N PRO A 15 11.17 -10.75 20.02
CA PRO A 15 10.77 -9.50 20.67
C PRO A 15 11.40 -8.32 19.89
N GLY A 16 10.57 -7.49 19.24
CA GLY A 16 11.02 -6.28 18.53
C GLY A 16 10.78 -6.23 17.01
N GLY A 17 9.83 -7.00 16.45
CA GLY A 17 9.49 -6.96 15.02
C GLY A 17 9.17 -5.57 14.45
N TRP A 18 8.72 -4.62 15.29
CA TRP A 18 8.55 -3.20 14.94
C TRP A 18 9.82 -2.54 14.39
N LEU A 19 11.00 -2.99 14.83
CA LEU A 19 12.28 -2.38 14.47
C LEU A 19 12.58 -2.68 13.00
N GLY A 20 12.13 -3.82 12.49
CA GLY A 20 12.30 -4.19 11.10
C GLY A 20 11.62 -3.20 10.14
N VAL A 21 10.46 -2.67 10.51
CA VAL A 21 9.74 -1.66 9.73
C VAL A 21 10.47 -0.32 9.78
N SER A 22 10.82 0.15 10.98
CA SER A 22 11.54 1.42 11.16
C SER A 22 12.91 1.42 10.46
N ILE A 23 13.69 0.34 10.60
CA ILE A 23 14.99 0.20 9.94
C ILE A 23 14.82 0.13 8.42
N PHE A 24 13.82 -0.59 7.91
CA PHE A 24 13.54 -0.65 6.48
C PHE A 24 13.22 0.73 5.90
N PHE A 25 12.38 1.52 6.56
CA PHE A 25 12.05 2.88 6.13
C PHE A 25 13.28 3.79 6.18
N THR A 26 14.06 3.76 7.26
CA THR A 26 15.29 4.56 7.40
C THR A 26 16.31 4.24 6.31
N LEU A 27 16.58 2.96 6.06
CA LEU A 27 17.52 2.53 5.01
C LEU A 27 17.00 2.87 3.61
N SER A 28 15.70 2.71 3.37
CA SER A 28 15.08 3.10 2.10
C SER A 28 15.22 4.59 1.85
N GLY A 29 15.00 5.42 2.87
CA GLY A 29 15.21 6.88 2.80
C GLY A 29 16.66 7.23 2.50
N PHE A 30 17.61 6.64 3.23
CA PHE A 30 19.04 6.84 3.00
C PHE A 30 19.47 6.46 1.57
N LEU A 31 19.00 5.32 1.06
CA LEU A 31 19.31 4.85 -0.29
C LEU A 31 18.72 5.78 -1.37
N VAL A 32 17.47 6.22 -1.19
CA VAL A 32 16.82 7.15 -2.14
C VAL A 32 17.57 8.48 -2.19
N VAL A 33 17.90 9.06 -1.03
CA VAL A 33 18.68 10.31 -0.98
C VAL A 33 20.06 10.12 -1.60
N GLY A 34 20.74 8.99 -1.34
CA GLY A 34 22.03 8.68 -1.97
C GLY A 34 21.95 8.57 -3.49
N LEU A 35 20.89 7.95 -4.04
CA LEU A 35 20.65 7.87 -5.48
C LEU A 35 20.43 9.26 -6.11
N LEU A 36 19.69 10.13 -5.43
CA LEU A 36 19.43 11.50 -5.89
C LEU A 36 20.69 12.37 -5.79
N ASP A 37 21.54 12.18 -4.77
CA ASP A 37 22.81 12.89 -4.63
C ASP A 37 23.82 12.46 -5.71
N ASP A 38 23.92 11.16 -6.01
CA ASP A 38 24.75 10.65 -7.10
C ASP A 38 24.26 11.16 -8.47
N GLU A 39 22.95 11.19 -8.71
CA GLU A 39 22.35 11.77 -9.93
C GLU A 39 22.68 13.26 -10.05
N ARG A 40 22.56 14.03 -8.96
CA ARG A 40 22.93 15.44 -8.91
C ARG A 40 24.40 15.67 -9.21
N ARG A 41 25.30 14.86 -8.62
CA ARG A 41 26.75 14.97 -8.84
C ARG A 41 27.13 14.67 -10.30
N ARG A 42 26.46 13.71 -10.94
CA ARG A 42 26.76 13.30 -12.33
C ARG A 42 26.14 14.21 -13.37
N LEU A 43 24.91 14.68 -13.17
CA LEU A 43 24.11 15.38 -14.17
C LEU A 43 23.88 16.87 -13.84
N GLY A 44 24.33 17.33 -12.67
CA GLY A 44 24.13 18.71 -12.18
C GLY A 44 22.70 19.01 -11.71
N ARG A 45 21.75 18.08 -11.90
CA ARG A 45 20.33 18.23 -11.57
C ARG A 45 19.73 16.92 -11.08
N VAL A 46 18.66 17.03 -10.31
CA VAL A 46 17.84 15.90 -9.87
C VAL A 46 16.53 15.90 -10.67
N ASP A 47 16.22 14.78 -11.34
CA ASP A 47 14.95 14.60 -12.03
C ASP A 47 14.00 13.73 -11.20
N LEU A 48 13.31 14.41 -10.27
CA LEU A 48 12.30 13.77 -9.43
C LEU A 48 11.16 13.17 -10.26
N GLY A 49 10.82 13.78 -11.40
CA GLY A 49 9.78 13.29 -12.31
C GLY A 49 10.12 11.90 -12.82
N ARG A 50 11.32 11.72 -13.41
CA ARG A 50 11.80 10.44 -13.90
C ARG A 50 12.00 9.40 -12.80
N PHE A 51 12.37 9.82 -11.59
CA PHE A 51 12.41 8.95 -10.42
C PHE A 51 11.03 8.37 -10.08
N TRP A 52 10.02 9.24 -9.92
CA TRP A 52 8.65 8.83 -9.61
C TRP A 52 8.00 8.05 -10.75
N GLU A 53 8.28 8.40 -12.00
CA GLU A 53 7.73 7.73 -13.18
C GLU A 53 8.21 6.27 -13.30
N ARG A 54 9.49 6.00 -13.04
CA ARG A 54 10.02 4.61 -12.97
C ARG A 54 9.37 3.82 -11.85
N ARG A 55 9.17 4.45 -10.70
CA ARG A 55 8.51 3.82 -9.54
C ARG A 55 7.04 3.54 -9.83
N ALA A 56 6.34 4.49 -10.42
CA ALA A 56 4.95 4.37 -10.85
C ALA A 56 4.77 3.22 -11.85
N ARG A 57 5.56 3.18 -12.94
CA ARG A 57 5.49 2.08 -13.94
C ARG A 57 5.73 0.70 -13.36
N ARG A 58 6.49 0.59 -12.27
CA ARG A 58 6.77 -0.68 -11.60
C ARG A 58 5.68 -1.07 -10.59
N LEU A 59 5.05 -0.11 -9.92
CA LEU A 59 4.09 -0.38 -8.83
C LEU A 59 2.63 -0.37 -9.31
N LEU A 60 2.24 0.55 -10.21
CA LEU A 60 0.87 0.67 -10.70
C LEU A 60 0.32 -0.62 -11.33
N PRO A 61 1.07 -1.37 -12.16
CA PRO A 61 0.51 -2.56 -12.81
C PRO A 61 0.05 -3.61 -11.80
N ALA A 62 0.82 -3.81 -10.72
CA ALA A 62 0.48 -4.76 -9.67
C ALA A 62 -0.79 -4.31 -8.92
N VAL A 63 -0.88 -3.03 -8.54
CA VAL A 63 -2.05 -2.49 -7.84
C VAL A 63 -3.30 -2.58 -8.70
N LEU A 64 -3.22 -2.18 -9.97
CA LEU A 64 -4.34 -2.25 -10.90
C LEU A 64 -4.79 -3.69 -11.15
N ALA A 65 -3.84 -4.63 -11.28
CA ALA A 65 -4.15 -6.05 -11.42
C ALA A 65 -4.87 -6.61 -10.18
N THR A 66 -4.41 -6.26 -8.97
CA THR A 66 -5.08 -6.63 -7.72
C THR A 66 -6.50 -6.07 -7.67
N ILE A 67 -6.68 -4.78 -7.95
CA ILE A 67 -8.00 -4.15 -7.94
C ILE A 67 -8.94 -4.81 -8.96
N ALA A 68 -8.47 -5.03 -10.19
CA ALA A 68 -9.26 -5.68 -11.23
C ALA A 68 -9.66 -7.11 -10.82
N ALA A 69 -8.72 -7.90 -10.31
CA ALA A 69 -8.98 -9.25 -9.85
C ALA A 69 -10.00 -9.27 -8.69
N THR A 70 -9.90 -8.34 -7.75
CA THR A 70 -10.83 -8.22 -6.61
C THR A 70 -12.24 -7.81 -7.05
N VAL A 71 -12.38 -6.87 -7.99
CA VAL A 71 -13.68 -6.47 -8.54
C VAL A 71 -14.32 -7.64 -9.28
N LEU A 72 -13.56 -8.34 -10.15
CA LEU A 72 -14.05 -9.51 -10.89
C LEU A 72 -14.46 -10.65 -9.95
N ALA A 73 -13.65 -10.95 -8.93
CA ALA A 73 -13.97 -11.96 -7.94
C ALA A 73 -15.23 -11.60 -7.14
N THR A 74 -15.40 -10.31 -6.80
CA THR A 74 -16.60 -9.83 -6.10
C THR A 74 -17.84 -9.96 -6.98
N ALA A 75 -17.75 -9.59 -8.26
CA ALA A 75 -18.85 -9.75 -9.20
C ALA A 75 -19.30 -11.22 -9.35
N ALA A 76 -18.34 -12.17 -9.32
CA ALA A 76 -18.63 -13.59 -9.45
C ALA A 76 -19.15 -14.24 -8.17
N LEU A 77 -18.60 -13.89 -7.00
CA LEU A 77 -18.84 -14.60 -5.73
C LEU A 77 -19.79 -13.87 -4.78
N ALA A 78 -19.89 -12.54 -4.88
CA ALA A 78 -20.64 -11.71 -3.94
C ALA A 78 -21.19 -10.45 -4.63
N PRO A 79 -22.10 -10.59 -5.62
CA PRO A 79 -22.58 -9.47 -6.43
C PRO A 79 -23.27 -8.36 -5.62
N GLY A 80 -23.89 -8.69 -4.48
CA GLY A 80 -24.48 -7.69 -3.57
C GLY A 80 -23.46 -6.76 -2.89
N ALA A 81 -22.16 -7.11 -2.92
CA ALA A 81 -21.08 -6.26 -2.41
C ALA A 81 -20.39 -5.43 -3.51
N LEU A 82 -20.80 -5.57 -4.77
CA LEU A 82 -20.10 -5.01 -5.92
C LEU A 82 -20.04 -3.48 -5.90
N ASP A 83 -21.16 -2.80 -5.64
CA ASP A 83 -21.22 -1.33 -5.60
C ASP A 83 -20.26 -0.73 -4.57
N ARG A 84 -20.17 -1.39 -3.41
CA ARG A 84 -19.23 -1.01 -2.35
C ARG A 84 -17.79 -1.22 -2.81
N VAL A 85 -17.45 -2.42 -3.31
CA VAL A 85 -16.09 -2.75 -3.74
C VAL A 85 -15.62 -1.91 -4.92
N VAL A 86 -16.50 -1.58 -5.86
CA VAL A 86 -16.18 -0.66 -6.98
C VAL A 86 -15.87 0.73 -6.45
N GLY A 87 -16.66 1.23 -5.50
CA GLY A 87 -16.35 2.51 -4.90
C GLY A 87 -15.03 2.49 -4.10
N ASP A 88 -14.73 1.40 -3.39
CA ASP A 88 -13.48 1.22 -2.65
C ASP A 88 -12.29 1.15 -3.63
N ALA A 89 -12.47 0.50 -4.78
CA ALA A 89 -11.51 0.46 -5.89
C ALA A 89 -11.24 1.85 -6.47
N VAL A 90 -12.29 2.63 -6.74
CA VAL A 90 -12.13 4.01 -7.24
C VAL A 90 -11.38 4.87 -6.23
N ALA A 91 -11.72 4.77 -4.95
CA ALA A 91 -11.02 5.51 -3.90
C ALA A 91 -9.57 5.06 -3.74
N GLY A 92 -9.28 3.77 -3.88
CA GLY A 92 -7.93 3.22 -3.89
C GLY A 92 -7.09 3.70 -5.06
N VAL A 93 -7.64 3.69 -6.29
CA VAL A 93 -6.96 4.21 -7.50
C VAL A 93 -6.72 5.72 -7.39
N ALA A 94 -7.70 6.47 -6.88
CA ALA A 94 -7.60 7.91 -6.70
C ALA A 94 -6.76 8.31 -5.47
N TYR A 95 -6.22 7.34 -4.72
CA TYR A 95 -5.40 7.57 -3.52
C TYR A 95 -6.13 8.36 -2.42
N VAL A 96 -7.45 8.18 -2.33
CA VAL A 96 -8.36 8.82 -1.35
C VAL A 96 -9.14 7.81 -0.52
N ALA A 97 -8.67 6.55 -0.47
CA ALA A 97 -9.23 5.49 0.36
C ALA A 97 -9.38 5.92 1.84
N ASN A 98 -8.41 6.65 2.39
CA ASN A 98 -8.45 7.14 3.78
C ASN A 98 -9.64 8.08 4.03
N TRP A 99 -9.96 8.96 3.08
CA TRP A 99 -11.07 9.92 3.21
C TRP A 99 -12.42 9.21 3.13
N ARG A 100 -12.51 8.21 2.25
CA ARG A 100 -13.71 7.37 2.12
C ARG A 100 -13.96 6.55 3.38
N LEU A 101 -12.90 6.00 3.98
CA LEU A 101 -12.99 5.26 5.23
C LEU A 101 -13.36 6.17 6.41
N ALA A 102 -12.82 7.39 6.45
CA ALA A 102 -13.16 8.39 7.47
C ALA A 102 -14.61 8.88 7.37
N ALA A 103 -15.21 8.84 6.17
CA ALA A 103 -16.61 9.18 5.94
C ALA A 103 -17.58 8.02 6.22
N ASP A 104 -17.09 6.80 6.41
CA ASP A 104 -17.91 5.63 6.74
C ASP A 104 -18.41 5.75 8.20
N PRO A 105 -19.67 5.40 8.54
CA PRO A 105 -20.23 5.62 9.87
C PRO A 105 -19.47 4.94 11.03
N GLY A 106 -18.69 3.91 10.73
CA GLY A 106 -17.80 3.22 11.70
C GLY A 106 -16.37 3.76 11.73
N GLY A 107 -16.02 4.74 10.89
CA GLY A 107 -14.67 5.27 10.74
C GLY A 107 -13.60 4.19 10.55
N TYR A 108 -12.42 4.40 11.13
CA TYR A 108 -11.36 3.37 11.19
C TYR A 108 -11.71 2.16 12.06
N GLY A 109 -12.74 2.25 12.90
CA GLY A 109 -13.25 1.12 13.69
C GLY A 109 -13.79 0.00 12.82
N ALA A 110 -14.38 0.36 11.67
CA ALA A 110 -14.91 -0.60 10.69
C ALA A 110 -13.85 -1.54 10.08
N LEU A 111 -12.55 -1.20 10.17
CA LEU A 111 -11.44 -2.08 9.77
C LEU A 111 -11.29 -3.29 10.69
N PHE A 112 -11.79 -3.21 11.93
CA PHE A 112 -11.64 -4.23 12.96
C PHE A 112 -12.92 -5.02 13.23
N ASP A 113 -14.03 -4.67 12.58
CA ASP A 113 -15.35 -5.29 12.76
C ASP A 113 -15.48 -6.69 12.10
N GLY A 114 -14.41 -7.21 11.50
CA GLY A 114 -14.36 -8.58 10.93
C GLY A 114 -15.16 -8.77 9.63
N GLY A 115 -15.73 -7.70 9.06
CA GLY A 115 -16.38 -7.74 7.75
C GLY A 115 -15.37 -7.99 6.62
N VAL A 116 -15.73 -8.81 5.64
CA VAL A 116 -14.86 -9.05 4.46
C VAL A 116 -14.81 -7.80 3.60
N ARG A 117 -13.70 -7.05 3.73
CA ARG A 117 -13.41 -5.83 2.97
C ARG A 117 -12.10 -6.01 2.19
N PRO A 118 -12.18 -6.52 0.95
CA PRO A 118 -11.01 -7.01 0.23
C PRO A 118 -9.97 -5.95 -0.12
N LEU A 119 -10.38 -4.68 -0.23
CA LEU A 119 -9.54 -3.55 -0.66
C LEU A 119 -9.05 -2.67 0.50
N ASP A 120 -9.33 -3.04 1.75
CA ASP A 120 -8.95 -2.22 2.90
C ASP A 120 -7.46 -2.03 3.00
N HIS A 121 -6.65 -2.99 2.55
CA HIS A 121 -5.18 -2.89 2.49
C HIS A 121 -4.63 -1.75 1.59
N LEU A 122 -5.48 -1.06 0.82
CA LEU A 122 -5.12 0.16 0.08
C LEU A 122 -5.19 1.42 0.95
N TRP A 123 -5.63 1.31 2.20
CA TRP A 123 -5.44 2.35 3.20
C TRP A 123 -3.94 2.48 3.54
N SER A 124 -3.40 3.68 3.38
CA SER A 124 -2.05 4.08 3.82
C SER A 124 -1.93 5.59 3.84
#